data_AF-A0AAN0SLE7-F1
#
_entry.id   AF-A0AAN0SLE7-F1
#
_cell.length_a   1.000
_cell.length_b   1.000
_cell.length_c   1.000
_cell.angle_alpha   90.00
_cell.angle_beta   90.00
_cell.angle_gamma   90.00
#
_symmetry.space_group_name_H-M   'P 1'
#
loop_
_entity.id
_entity.type
_entity.pdbx_description
1 polymer ?
#
loop_
_entity_poly.entity_id
_entity_poly.type
_entity_poly.pdbx_seq_one_letter_code
_entity_poly.pdbx_strand_id
1 'polypeptide(L)'
;MLNFLRRRRIKKIIGKLSPQLVKGFGSREYFTLAQIYHLSQSLAQRHKLIAVALFCDPNTLEEPTRDSVLAIRVRIKEDFFGGETYTADDVLRLAKQHKWKGGQMDDYMSHHHGMGSRY
;
A
#
# COMPACT_ATOMS: atom_id res chain seq x y z
N MET A 1 -14.34 -12.22 -4.89
CA MET A 1 -14.06 -12.01 -3.45
C MET A 1 -12.61 -11.62 -3.14
N LEU A 2 -11.59 -12.27 -3.74
CA LEU A 2 -10.15 -11.98 -3.52
C LEU A 2 -9.74 -10.52 -3.81
N ASN A 3 -10.30 -9.90 -4.86
CA ASN A 3 -9.99 -8.52 -5.23
C ASN A 3 -10.43 -7.51 -4.18
N PHE A 4 -11.51 -7.77 -3.43
CA PHE A 4 -11.99 -6.88 -2.37
C PHE A 4 -11.01 -6.82 -1.19
N LEU A 5 -10.54 -7.98 -0.70
CA LEU A 5 -9.55 -8.05 0.39
C LEU A 5 -8.20 -7.45 -0.03
N ARG A 6 -7.81 -7.61 -1.30
CA ARG A 6 -6.61 -6.98 -1.86
C ARG A 6 -6.76 -5.46 -1.95
N ARG A 7 -7.84 -4.96 -2.56
CA ARG A 7 -8.16 -3.53 -2.63
C ARG A 7 -8.21 -2.92 -1.23
N ARG A 8 -8.84 -3.60 -0.25
CA ARG A 8 -8.86 -3.16 1.16
C ARG A 8 -7.46 -3.03 1.75
N ARG A 9 -6.55 -3.98 1.50
CA ARG A 9 -5.15 -3.90 1.98
C ARG A 9 -4.38 -2.76 1.35
N ILE A 10 -4.43 -2.62 0.02
CA ILE A 10 -3.84 -1.47 -0.70
C ILE A 10 -4.40 -0.17 -0.12
N LYS A 11 -5.71 -0.14 0.12
CA LYS A 11 -6.36 1.03 0.69
C LYS A 11 -5.77 1.40 2.06
N LYS A 12 -5.65 0.43 2.96
CA LYS A 12 -5.05 0.65 4.29
C LYS A 12 -3.61 1.16 4.21
N ILE A 13 -2.79 0.61 3.30
CA ILE A 13 -1.38 1.01 3.15
C ILE A 13 -1.25 2.48 2.74
N ILE A 14 -2.00 2.89 1.72
CA ILE A 14 -2.07 4.30 1.30
C ILE A 14 -2.50 5.18 2.48
N GLY A 15 -3.58 4.80 3.19
CA GLY A 15 -4.08 5.58 4.32
C GLY A 15 -3.08 5.74 5.46
N LYS A 16 -2.24 4.74 5.72
CA LYS A 16 -1.22 4.77 6.77
C LYS A 16 0.04 5.52 6.34
N LEU A 17 0.54 5.28 5.12
CA LEU A 17 1.82 5.81 4.65
C LEU A 17 1.71 7.20 4.02
N SER A 18 0.64 7.51 3.28
CA SER A 18 0.45 8.82 2.64
C SER A 18 0.61 10.00 3.61
N PRO A 19 -0.02 10.05 4.80
CA PRO A 19 0.17 11.17 5.72
C PRO A 19 1.60 11.23 6.30
N GLN A 20 2.23 10.07 6.52
CA GLN A 20 3.60 10.01 7.04
C GLN A 20 4.63 10.48 6.00
N LEU A 21 4.46 10.08 4.74
CA LEU A 21 5.30 10.49 3.61
C LEU A 21 5.17 11.99 3.36
N VAL A 22 3.95 12.52 3.33
CA VAL A 22 3.70 13.96 3.13
C VAL A 22 4.30 14.77 4.27
N LYS A 23 4.15 14.33 5.53
CA LYS A 23 4.70 15.02 6.71
C LYS A 23 6.23 14.98 6.75
N GLY A 24 6.85 13.86 6.36
CA GLY A 24 8.30 13.68 6.44
C GLY A 24 9.08 14.26 5.26
N PHE A 25 8.52 14.16 4.04
CA PHE A 25 9.28 14.40 2.80
C PHE A 25 8.59 15.33 1.80
N GLY A 26 7.32 15.70 2.05
CA GLY A 26 6.49 16.50 1.14
C GLY A 26 5.80 15.68 0.04
N SER A 27 5.01 16.35 -0.81
CA SER A 27 4.49 15.74 -2.05
C SER A 27 5.63 15.66 -3.08
N ARG A 28 5.78 14.49 -3.69
CA ARG A 28 6.79 14.17 -4.69
C ARG A 28 6.20 13.19 -5.71
N GLU A 29 6.72 13.21 -6.93
CA GLU A 29 6.33 12.25 -7.98
C GLU A 29 6.74 10.82 -7.64
N TYR A 30 7.87 10.65 -6.93
CA TYR A 30 8.39 9.37 -6.46
C TYR A 30 9.13 9.52 -5.11
N PHE A 31 9.10 8.45 -4.32
CA PHE A 31 9.86 8.32 -3.07
C PHE A 31 10.95 7.27 -3.21
N THR A 32 12.04 7.43 -2.46
CA THR A 32 13.13 6.45 -2.49
C THR A 32 12.74 5.20 -1.70
N LEU A 33 13.33 4.06 -2.08
CA LEU A 33 13.12 2.79 -1.41
C LEU A 33 13.43 2.91 0.09
N ALA A 34 14.55 3.56 0.46
CA ALA A 34 14.93 3.77 1.86
C ALA A 34 13.85 4.54 2.66
N GLN A 35 13.25 5.59 2.09
CA GLN A 35 12.19 6.37 2.75
C GLN A 35 10.95 5.52 3.01
N ILE A 36 10.54 4.72 2.02
CA ILE A 36 9.39 3.83 2.13
C ILE A 36 9.66 2.75 3.18
N TYR A 37 10.83 2.11 3.17
CA TYR A 37 11.19 1.08 4.13
C TYR A 37 11.29 1.62 5.55
N HIS A 38 11.83 2.82 5.74
CA HIS A 38 11.91 3.48 7.03
C HIS A 38 10.52 3.70 7.65
N LEU A 39 9.55 4.20 6.88
CA LEU A 39 8.18 4.41 7.35
C LEU A 39 7.35 3.12 7.47
N SER A 40 7.70 2.10 6.69
CA SER A 40 7.00 0.81 6.66
C SER A 40 7.64 -0.28 7.51
N GLN A 41 8.59 0.05 8.41
CA GLN A 41 9.29 -0.95 9.25
C GLN A 41 8.32 -1.89 9.98
N SER A 42 7.21 -1.35 10.51
CA SER A 42 6.15 -2.09 11.21
C SER A 42 5.24 -2.96 10.32
N LEU A 43 5.41 -2.92 9.00
CA LEU A 43 4.58 -3.66 8.05
C LEU A 43 5.20 -5.02 7.70
N ALA A 44 4.33 -6.02 7.47
CA ALA A 44 4.75 -7.30 6.90
C ALA A 44 5.41 -7.12 5.52
N GLN A 45 6.32 -8.03 5.15
CA GLN A 45 7.10 -7.95 3.91
C GLN A 45 6.23 -7.78 2.65
N ARG A 46 5.09 -8.48 2.59
CA ARG A 46 4.13 -8.35 1.48
C ARG A 46 3.53 -6.94 1.37
N HIS A 47 3.29 -6.28 2.51
CA HIS A 47 2.78 -4.91 2.55
C HIS A 47 3.85 -3.88 2.20
N LYS A 48 5.12 -4.14 2.57
CA LYS A 48 6.27 -3.33 2.12
C LYS A 48 6.40 -3.34 0.59
N LEU A 49 6.28 -4.50 -0.05
CA LEU A 49 6.29 -4.60 -1.52
C LEU A 49 5.15 -3.81 -2.19
N ILE A 50 3.95 -3.84 -1.61
CA ILE A 50 2.82 -3.03 -2.11
C ILE A 50 3.11 -1.54 -1.93
N ALA A 51 3.69 -1.13 -0.79
CA ALA A 51 4.08 0.25 -0.56
C ALA A 51 5.13 0.74 -1.56
N VAL A 52 6.13 -0.09 -1.87
CA VAL A 52 7.12 0.19 -2.92
C VAL A 52 6.43 0.35 -4.27
N ALA A 53 5.49 -0.53 -4.63
CA ALA A 53 4.76 -0.42 -5.90
C ALA A 53 3.91 0.86 -6.01
N LEU A 54 3.37 1.35 -4.89
CA LEU A 54 2.55 2.56 -4.84
C LEU A 54 3.36 3.84 -4.96
N PHE A 55 4.52 3.92 -4.29
CA PHE A 55 5.22 5.19 -4.05
C PHE A 55 6.62 5.28 -4.69
N CYS A 56 7.22 4.15 -5.10
CA CYS A 56 8.56 4.11 -5.64
C CYS A 56 8.56 4.05 -7.18
N ASP A 57 9.62 4.56 -7.80
CA ASP A 57 9.84 4.39 -9.24
C ASP A 57 10.38 2.97 -9.52
N PRO A 58 9.67 2.13 -10.29
CA PRO A 58 10.13 0.78 -10.63
C PRO A 58 11.44 0.76 -11.43
N ASN A 59 11.84 1.87 -12.08
CA ASN A 59 13.11 1.93 -12.82
C ASN A 59 14.33 2.02 -11.90
N THR A 60 14.12 2.36 -10.63
CA THR A 60 15.20 2.44 -9.63
C THR A 60 15.43 1.12 -8.89
N LEU A 61 14.67 0.07 -9.22
CA LEU A 61 14.69 -1.22 -8.52
C LEU A 61 15.55 -2.25 -9.24
N GLU A 62 16.26 -3.06 -8.46
CA GLU A 62 17.00 -4.23 -8.94
C GLU A 62 16.07 -5.44 -9.16
N GLU A 63 16.44 -6.30 -10.10
CA GLU A 63 15.82 -7.61 -10.31
C GLU A 63 16.23 -8.57 -9.17
N PRO A 64 15.32 -9.41 -8.61
CA PRO A 64 13.96 -9.76 -9.06
C PRO A 64 12.84 -8.91 -8.43
N THR A 65 13.19 -7.93 -7.60
CA THR A 65 12.20 -7.09 -6.87
C THR A 65 11.39 -6.24 -7.85
N ARG A 66 12.04 -5.75 -8.91
CA ARG A 66 11.44 -5.00 -10.00
C ARG A 66 10.23 -5.72 -10.62
N ASP A 67 10.38 -6.98 -11.02
CA ASP A 67 9.31 -7.75 -11.67
C ASP A 67 8.09 -7.94 -10.77
N SER A 68 8.36 -8.25 -9.49
CA SER A 68 7.32 -8.38 -8.48
C SER A 68 6.56 -7.06 -8.28
N VAL A 69 7.27 -5.94 -8.29
CA VAL A 69 6.69 -4.60 -8.17
C VAL A 69 5.87 -4.25 -9.41
N LEU A 70 6.37 -4.52 -10.61
CA LEU A 70 5.65 -4.28 -11.86
C LEU A 70 4.34 -5.05 -11.93
N ALA A 71 4.36 -6.34 -11.56
CA ALA A 71 3.14 -7.16 -11.49
C ALA A 71 2.10 -6.60 -10.52
N ILE A 72 2.54 -6.01 -9.40
CA ILE A 72 1.66 -5.33 -8.44
C ILE A 72 1.16 -3.99 -9.02
N ARG A 73 2.02 -3.23 -9.71
CA ARG A 73 1.64 -1.93 -10.31
C ARG A 73 0.56 -2.08 -11.35
N VAL A 74 0.63 -3.09 -12.23
CA VAL A 74 -0.42 -3.38 -13.23
C VAL A 74 -1.77 -3.54 -12.56
N ARG A 75 -1.83 -4.32 -11.48
CA ARG A 75 -3.06 -4.56 -10.71
C ARG A 75 -3.59 -3.28 -10.05
N ILE A 76 -2.71 -2.45 -9.48
CA ILE A 76 -3.10 -1.17 -8.88
C ILE A 76 -3.66 -0.21 -9.95
N LYS A 77 -3.01 -0.16 -11.11
CA LYS A 77 -3.41 0.64 -12.26
C LYS A 77 -4.83 0.26 -12.71
N GLU A 78 -5.12 -1.02 -12.85
CA GLU A 78 -6.46 -1.52 -13.19
C GLU A 78 -7.49 -1.23 -12.10
N ASP A 79 -7.11 -1.41 -10.82
CA ASP A 79 -8.04 -1.32 -9.70
C ASP A 79 -8.42 0.11 -9.31
N PHE A 80 -7.51 1.07 -9.46
CA PHE A 80 -7.64 2.43 -8.91
C PHE A 80 -7.52 3.54 -9.95
N PHE A 81 -6.84 3.30 -11.08
CA PHE A 81 -6.54 4.33 -12.08
C PHE A 81 -7.09 3.96 -13.47
N GLY A 82 -8.04 3.03 -13.55
CA GLY A 82 -8.72 2.69 -14.80
C GLY A 82 -7.83 2.17 -15.93
N GLY A 83 -6.61 1.71 -15.62
CA GLY A 83 -5.66 1.31 -16.66
C GLY A 83 -4.64 2.40 -17.06
N GLU A 84 -4.58 3.55 -16.38
CA GLU A 84 -3.63 4.64 -16.64
C GLU A 84 -2.37 4.59 -15.75
N THR A 85 -1.26 5.10 -16.29
CA THR A 85 -0.01 5.19 -15.52
C THR A 85 -0.20 6.19 -14.38
N TYR A 86 0.26 5.83 -13.19
CA TYR A 86 0.11 6.68 -12.01
C TYR A 86 1.47 6.97 -11.37
N THR A 87 1.55 8.12 -10.72
CA THR A 87 2.69 8.57 -9.92
C THR A 87 2.39 8.46 -8.43
N ALA A 88 3.40 8.66 -7.58
CA ALA A 88 3.17 8.74 -6.14
C ALA A 88 2.27 9.93 -5.78
N ASP A 89 2.33 11.04 -6.51
CA ASP A 89 1.46 12.19 -6.28
C ASP A 89 0.00 11.87 -6.56
N ASP A 90 -0.31 11.08 -7.60
CA ASP A 90 -1.67 10.61 -7.87
C ASP A 90 -2.20 9.73 -6.73
N VAL A 91 -1.35 8.88 -6.16
CA VAL A 91 -1.69 8.08 -4.98
C VAL A 91 -1.94 8.98 -3.76
N LEU A 92 -1.16 10.04 -3.57
CA LEU A 92 -1.37 11.03 -2.51
C LEU A 92 -2.67 11.82 -2.71
N ARG A 93 -3.00 12.18 -3.95
CA ARG A 93 -4.28 12.84 -4.29
C ARG A 93 -5.46 11.93 -4.05
N LEU A 94 -5.35 10.65 -4.39
CA LEU A 94 -6.34 9.61 -4.12
C LEU A 94 -6.62 9.50 -2.61
N ALA A 95 -5.58 9.60 -1.78
CA ALA A 95 -5.70 9.62 -0.32
C ALA A 95 -6.38 10.89 0.22
N LYS A 96 -6.24 12.04 -0.46
CA LYS A 96 -6.85 13.33 -0.09
C LYS A 96 -8.30 13.49 -0.55
N GLN A 97 -8.62 13.04 -1.77
CA GLN A 97 -9.92 13.27 -2.41
C GLN A 97 -11.06 12.48 -1.78
N HIS A 98 -10.79 11.21 -1.43
CA HIS A 98 -11.76 10.42 -0.69
C HIS A 98 -11.53 10.64 0.80
N LYS A 99 -12.63 10.68 1.58
CA LYS A 99 -12.62 10.55 3.05
C LYS A 99 -12.02 9.21 3.44
N TRP A 100 -10.72 9.06 3.23
CA TRP A 100 -9.96 7.83 3.30
C TRP A 100 -9.80 7.50 4.76
N LYS A 101 -10.83 6.89 5.35
CA LYS A 101 -10.76 6.33 6.70
C LYS A 101 -9.78 5.18 6.64
N GLY A 102 -8.50 5.48 6.95
CA GLY A 102 -7.45 4.51 7.21
C GLY A 102 -7.90 3.60 8.35
N GLY A 103 -8.67 2.56 8.01
CA GLY A 103 -9.14 1.59 8.97
C GLY A 103 -7.95 0.86 9.59
N GLN A 104 -8.06 0.58 10.89
CA GLN A 104 -7.03 -0.10 11.69
C GLN A 104 -6.43 -1.30 10.94
N MET A 105 -5.11 -1.40 10.97
CA MET A 105 -4.36 -2.50 10.38
C MET A 105 -4.34 -3.70 11.33
N ASP A 106 -5.51 -4.08 11.86
CA ASP A 106 -5.65 -5.28 12.65
C ASP A 106 -5.73 -6.47 11.68
N ASP A 107 -4.58 -7.09 11.44
CA ASP A 107 -4.49 -8.47 10.93
C ASP A 107 -4.71 -9.48 12.10
N TYR A 108 -5.39 -9.07 13.18
CA TYR A 108 -5.77 -9.92 14.32
C TYR A 108 -7.06 -10.71 14.08
N MET A 109 -7.45 -10.93 12.83
CA MET A 109 -8.61 -11.76 12.48
C MET A 109 -8.15 -13.18 12.16
N SER A 110 -7.62 -13.92 13.15
CA SER A 110 -7.46 -15.40 13.10
C SER A 110 -7.03 -16.04 14.45
N HIS A 111 -7.48 -15.58 15.63
CA HIS A 111 -7.34 -16.42 16.86
C HIS A 111 -8.49 -16.32 17.87
N HIS A 112 -9.62 -15.65 17.54
CA HIS A 112 -10.70 -15.42 18.50
C HIS A 112 -12.06 -16.03 18.11
N HIS A 113 -12.08 -17.07 17.26
CA HIS A 113 -13.28 -17.87 16.98
C HIS A 113 -13.13 -19.32 17.48
N GLY A 114 -12.58 -19.52 18.68
CA GLY A 114 -12.38 -20.87 19.24
C GLY A 114 -12.60 -20.99 20.76
N MET A 115 -13.03 -19.95 21.45
CA MET A 115 -13.31 -20.00 22.89
C MET A 115 -14.72 -19.48 23.14
N GLY A 116 -15.68 -20.40 23.17
CA GLY A 116 -17.05 -20.05 23.52
C GLY A 116 -18.09 -20.98 22.91
N SER A 117 -18.10 -22.24 23.35
CA SER A 117 -19.28 -22.88 23.92
C SER A 117 -19.10 -24.39 23.88
N ARG A 118 -19.13 -25.01 25.06
CA ARG A 118 -20.15 -25.99 25.38
C ARG A 118 -20.13 -26.25 26.89
N TYR A 119 -21.32 -26.08 27.45
CA TYR A 119 -21.77 -26.66 28.71
C TYR A 119 -21.43 -28.16 28.78
#